data_AF-A0A950ZI99-F1
#
_entry.id   AF-A0A950ZI99-F1
#
_cell.length_a   1.000
_cell.length_b   1.000
_cell.length_c   1.000
_cell.angle_alpha   90.00
_cell.angle_beta   90.00
_cell.angle_gamma   90.00
#
_symmetry.space_group_name_H-M   'P 1'
#
loop_
_entity.id
_entity.type
_entity.pdbx_description
1 polymer ?
#
loop_
_entity_poly.entity_id
_entity_poly.type
_entity_poly.pdbx_seq_one_letter_code
_entity_poly.pdbx_strand_id
1 'polypeptide(L)'
;MPKVTADIPSELSRQIDRIIRDGWYPDAETVVREALHQFVDAKSFLGDSPRMLHRFAADALNDSKPEVALKFVTRAVSLLANQSVTDFTLYQALVELRVQILLVLGREDDALVSLEEAREKLPNNPTVARWISRLEKNKPRGEA
;
A
#
# COMPACT_ATOMS: atom_id res chain seq x y z
N MET A 1 -14.56 -10.50 16.00
CA MET A 1 -13.35 -10.53 15.16
C MET A 1 -12.90 -11.98 15.04
N PRO A 2 -12.94 -12.60 13.86
CA PRO A 2 -12.43 -13.96 13.72
C PRO A 2 -10.91 -13.90 13.87
N LYS A 3 -10.38 -14.56 14.91
CA LYS A 3 -8.95 -14.81 15.05
C LYS A 3 -8.55 -15.67 13.86
N VAL A 4 -7.68 -15.17 12.99
CA VAL A 4 -7.01 -16.00 11.99
C VAL A 4 -6.02 -16.87 12.77
N THR A 5 -6.50 -17.98 13.31
CA THR A 5 -5.65 -19.11 13.66
C THR A 5 -5.30 -19.75 12.33
N ALA A 6 -4.15 -19.37 11.77
CA ALA A 6 -3.52 -20.15 10.73
C ALA A 6 -3.10 -21.46 11.39
N ASP A 7 -4.01 -22.44 11.39
CA ASP A 7 -3.69 -23.79 11.83
C ASP A 7 -2.62 -24.32 10.89
N ILE A 8 -1.40 -24.41 11.41
CA ILE A 8 -0.29 -25.05 10.71
C ILE A 8 -0.77 -26.48 10.41
N PRO A 9 -0.82 -26.89 9.13
CA PRO A 9 -1.24 -28.23 8.78
C PRO A 9 -0.49 -29.26 9.63
N SER A 10 -1.22 -30.21 10.21
CA SER A 10 -0.66 -31.16 11.19
C SER A 10 0.55 -31.94 10.63
N GLU A 11 0.59 -32.12 9.32
CA GLU A 11 1.72 -32.72 8.60
C GLU A 11 2.97 -31.83 8.60
N LEU A 12 2.80 -30.52 8.40
CA LEU A 12 3.88 -29.54 8.44
C LEU A 12 4.46 -29.41 9.86
N SER A 13 3.59 -29.44 10.88
CA SER A 13 4.00 -29.42 12.29
C SER A 13 4.84 -30.65 12.65
N ARG A 14 4.42 -31.84 12.21
CA ARG A 14 5.19 -33.09 12.40
C ARG A 14 6.51 -33.11 11.63
N GLN A 15 6.57 -32.50 10.45
CA GLN A 15 7.81 -32.33 9.70
C GLN A 15 8.79 -31.43 10.45
N ILE A 16 8.31 -30.29 10.98
CA ILE A 16 9.12 -29.36 11.79
C ILE A 16 9.66 -30.07 13.05
N ASP A 17 8.83 -30.84 13.75
CA ASP A 17 9.26 -31.59 14.94
C ASP A 17 10.30 -32.67 14.63
N ARG A 18 10.22 -33.35 13.47
CA ARG A 18 11.26 -34.30 13.03
C ARG A 18 12.56 -33.59 12.65
N ILE A 19 12.47 -32.45 11.99
CA ILE A 19 13.63 -31.62 11.62
C ILE A 19 14.40 -31.17 12.88
N ILE A 20 13.68 -30.75 13.92
CA ILE A 20 14.28 -30.33 15.20
C ILE A 20 14.88 -31.53 15.97
N ARG A 21 14.23 -32.69 15.90
CA ARG A 21 14.62 -33.88 16.68
C ARG A 21 15.81 -34.64 16.07
N ASP A 22 15.82 -34.82 14.76
CA ASP A 22 16.71 -35.78 14.10
C ASP A 22 17.91 -35.12 13.40
N GLY A 23 17.94 -33.79 13.30
CA GLY A 23 19.07 -33.01 12.76
C GLY A 23 19.47 -33.37 11.32
N TRP A 24 18.65 -34.16 10.63
CA TRP A 24 18.97 -34.75 9.34
C TRP A 24 18.22 -34.04 8.23
N TYR A 25 18.97 -33.21 7.50
CA TYR A 25 18.52 -32.57 6.28
C TYR A 25 19.07 -33.38 5.10
N PRO A 26 18.25 -34.06 4.29
CA PRO A 26 18.74 -34.71 3.07
C PRO A 26 19.30 -33.68 2.08
N ASP A 27 18.89 -32.42 2.21
CA ASP A 27 19.55 -31.27 1.60
C ASP A 27 19.25 -30.00 2.42
N ALA A 28 20.16 -29.65 3.33
CA ALA A 28 20.07 -28.43 4.14
C ALA A 28 20.00 -27.17 3.27
N GLU A 29 20.57 -27.23 2.07
CA GLU A 29 20.55 -26.13 1.12
C GLU A 29 19.14 -25.87 0.59
N THR A 30 18.36 -26.91 0.30
CA THR A 30 16.98 -26.78 -0.17
C THR A 30 16.07 -26.18 0.91
N VAL A 31 16.19 -26.61 2.17
CA VAL A 31 15.36 -26.05 3.27
C VAL A 31 15.70 -24.58 3.54
N VAL A 32 16.99 -24.23 3.55
CA VAL A 32 17.42 -22.83 3.68
C VAL A 32 16.97 -22.01 2.48
N ARG A 33 17.06 -22.56 1.27
CA ARG A 33 16.61 -21.90 0.03
C ARG A 33 15.10 -21.66 0.03
N GLU A 34 14.29 -22.62 0.44
CA GLU A 34 12.83 -22.44 0.55
C GLU A 34 12.47 -21.45 1.66
N ALA A 35 13.13 -21.51 2.81
CA ALA A 35 12.92 -20.55 3.89
C ALA A 35 13.32 -19.12 3.45
N LEU A 36 14.43 -18.97 2.73
CA LEU A 36 14.85 -17.71 2.15
C LEU A 36 13.90 -17.24 1.06
N HIS A 37 13.37 -18.13 0.21
CA HIS A 37 12.40 -17.79 -0.82
C HIS A 37 11.10 -17.30 -0.18
N GLN A 38 10.58 -18.03 0.82
CA GLN A 38 9.40 -17.61 1.59
C GLN A 38 9.64 -16.30 2.35
N PHE A 39 10.85 -16.07 2.85
CA PHE A 39 11.20 -14.81 3.51
C PHE A 39 11.34 -13.65 2.51
N VAL A 40 11.91 -13.88 1.33
CA VAL A 40 11.98 -12.91 0.23
C VAL A 40 10.58 -12.61 -0.30
N ASP A 41 9.72 -13.61 -0.42
CA ASP A 41 8.31 -13.47 -0.77
C ASP A 41 7.55 -12.71 0.33
N ALA A 42 7.81 -13.00 1.60
CA ALA A 42 7.24 -12.23 2.70
C ALA A 42 7.76 -10.79 2.72
N LYS A 43 9.03 -10.55 2.38
CA LYS A 43 9.63 -9.22 2.33
C LYS A 43 9.16 -8.43 1.10
N SER A 44 8.94 -9.09 -0.03
CA SER A 44 8.32 -8.47 -1.21
C SER A 44 6.85 -8.16 -0.91
N PHE A 45 6.13 -9.04 -0.22
CA PHE A 45 4.76 -8.83 0.25
C PHE A 45 4.64 -7.72 1.32
N LEU A 46 5.61 -7.63 2.24
CA LEU A 46 5.69 -6.56 3.24
C LEU A 46 6.12 -5.23 2.63
N GLY A 47 7.05 -5.25 1.67
CA GLY A 47 7.53 -4.08 0.92
C GLY A 47 6.46 -3.48 0.01
N ASP A 48 5.60 -4.32 -0.56
CA ASP A 48 4.46 -3.90 -1.40
C ASP A 48 3.13 -3.81 -0.62
N SER A 49 3.14 -3.90 0.72
CA SER A 49 1.90 -3.65 1.48
C SER A 49 1.45 -2.20 1.29
N PRO A 50 0.18 -1.91 0.95
CA PRO A 50 -0.32 -0.54 0.81
C PRO A 50 -0.07 0.35 2.05
N ARG A 51 -0.05 -0.24 3.25
CA ARG A 51 0.28 0.47 4.50
C ARG A 51 1.76 0.83 4.60
N MET A 52 2.66 -0.07 4.20
CA MET A 52 4.10 0.20 4.19
C MET A 52 4.46 1.21 3.12
N LEU A 53 3.86 1.09 1.94
CA LEU A 53 4.02 2.06 0.85
C LEU A 53 3.49 3.45 1.23
N HIS A 54 2.38 3.55 1.97
CA HIS A 54 1.92 4.81 2.55
C HIS A 54 3.00 5.44 3.44
N ARG A 55 3.62 4.65 4.34
CA ARG A 55 4.68 5.14 5.22
C ARG A 55 5.92 5.60 4.43
N PHE A 56 6.38 4.81 3.47
CA PHE A 56 7.51 5.21 2.62
C PHE A 56 7.22 6.47 1.80
N ALA A 57 5.99 6.63 1.32
CA ALA A 57 5.58 7.87 0.65
C ALA A 57 5.64 9.07 1.58
N ALA A 58 5.14 8.95 2.81
CA ALA A 58 5.19 10.02 3.81
C ALA A 58 6.63 10.38 4.21
N ASP A 59 7.47 9.37 4.46
CA ASP A 59 8.89 9.55 4.79
C ASP A 59 9.63 10.23 3.62
N ALA A 60 9.40 9.81 2.39
CA ALA A 60 9.99 10.43 1.20
C ALA A 60 9.53 11.88 0.99
N LEU A 61 8.27 12.20 1.31
CA LEU A 61 7.77 13.58 1.24
C LEU A 61 8.42 14.47 2.30
N ASN A 62 8.57 13.97 3.54
CA ASN A 62 9.28 14.68 4.61
C ASN A 62 10.76 14.93 4.26
N ASP A 63 11.37 13.98 3.55
CA ASP A 63 12.73 14.08 2.98
C ASP A 63 12.84 15.03 1.78
N SER A 64 11.76 15.74 1.41
CA SER A 64 11.69 16.61 0.23
C SER A 64 11.98 15.88 -1.09
N LYS A 65 11.54 14.61 -1.20
CA LYS A 65 11.64 13.78 -2.41
C LYS A 65 10.23 13.46 -2.96
N PRO A 66 9.47 14.48 -3.43
CA PRO A 66 8.08 14.31 -3.80
C PRO A 66 7.85 13.34 -4.97
N GLU A 67 8.78 13.22 -5.91
CA GLU A 67 8.69 12.28 -7.04
C GLU A 67 8.84 10.82 -6.56
N VAL A 68 9.68 10.59 -5.56
CA VAL A 68 9.83 9.27 -4.93
C VAL A 68 8.58 8.93 -4.13
N ALA A 69 8.06 9.90 -3.37
CA ALA A 69 6.79 9.75 -2.65
C ALA A 69 5.63 9.41 -3.61
N LEU A 70 5.58 10.07 -4.77
CA LEU A 70 4.55 9.82 -5.78
C LEU A 70 4.59 8.39 -6.32
N LYS A 71 5.79 7.81 -6.51
CA LYS A 71 5.94 6.42 -6.94
C LYS A 71 5.35 5.44 -5.92
N PHE A 72 5.68 5.63 -4.64
CA PHE A 72 5.18 4.77 -3.57
C PHE A 72 3.66 4.86 -3.41
N VAL A 73 3.10 6.07 -3.36
CA VAL A 73 1.65 6.24 -3.17
C VAL A 73 0.87 5.73 -4.38
N THR A 74 1.38 5.91 -5.60
CA THR A 74 0.75 5.38 -6.82
C THR A 74 0.70 3.86 -6.79
N ARG A 75 1.82 3.21 -6.41
CA ARG A 75 1.88 1.75 -6.26
C ARG A 75 0.86 1.25 -5.22
N ALA A 76 0.76 1.92 -4.07
CA ALA A 76 -0.18 1.56 -3.01
C ALA A 76 -1.64 1.62 -3.46
N VAL A 77 -2.01 2.70 -4.16
CA VAL A 77 -3.37 2.90 -4.71
C VAL A 77 -3.70 1.82 -5.74
N SER A 78 -2.76 1.50 -6.65
CA SER A 78 -2.97 0.43 -7.64
C SER A 78 -3.18 -0.94 -6.99
N LEU A 79 -2.43 -1.26 -5.94
CA LEU A 79 -2.58 -2.53 -5.23
C LEU A 79 -3.93 -2.65 -4.52
N LEU A 80 -4.42 -1.58 -3.89
CA LEU A 80 -5.76 -1.56 -3.30
C LEU A 80 -6.88 -1.62 -4.33
N ALA A 81 -6.71 -0.98 -5.49
CA ALA A 81 -7.70 -1.03 -6.56
C ALA A 81 -7.89 -2.46 -7.10
N ASN A 82 -6.81 -3.24 -7.17
CA ASN A 82 -6.84 -4.63 -7.63
C ASN A 82 -7.36 -5.61 -6.56
N GLN A 83 -7.26 -5.24 -5.29
CA GLN A 83 -7.76 -6.03 -4.15
C GLN A 83 -9.06 -5.41 -3.63
N SER A 84 -10.15 -5.52 -4.40
CA SER A 84 -11.53 -5.11 -4.05
C SER A 84 -11.61 -4.27 -2.77
N VAL A 85 -11.33 -2.96 -2.87
CA VAL A 85 -11.02 -2.06 -1.74
C VAL A 85 -11.90 -2.35 -0.52
N THR A 86 -11.30 -2.96 0.51
CA THR A 86 -11.99 -3.27 1.78
C THR A 86 -11.65 -2.28 2.89
N ASP A 87 -10.47 -1.66 2.82
CA ASP A 87 -10.00 -0.65 3.78
C ASP A 87 -10.14 0.76 3.19
N PHE A 88 -11.36 1.29 3.25
CA PHE A 88 -11.69 2.63 2.78
C PHE A 88 -10.94 3.74 3.51
N THR A 89 -10.58 3.51 4.78
CA THR A 89 -9.79 4.46 5.58
C THR A 89 -8.37 4.57 5.04
N LEU A 90 -7.71 3.45 4.77
CA LEU A 90 -6.39 3.43 4.17
C LEU A 90 -6.41 4.00 2.74
N TYR A 91 -7.44 3.68 1.97
CA TYR A 91 -7.61 4.24 0.62
C TYR A 91 -7.75 5.76 0.66
N GLN A 92 -8.58 6.31 1.56
CA GLN A 92 -8.69 7.76 1.76
C GLN A 92 -7.34 8.38 2.13
N ALA A 93 -6.60 7.80 3.09
CA ALA A 93 -5.30 8.31 3.52
C ALA A 93 -4.28 8.36 2.36
N LEU A 94 -4.26 7.32 1.52
CA LEU A 94 -3.41 7.27 0.32
C LEU A 94 -3.81 8.32 -0.72
N VAL A 95 -5.10 8.55 -0.92
CA VAL A 95 -5.60 9.61 -1.82
C VAL A 95 -5.18 10.98 -1.29
N GLU A 96 -5.38 11.26 0.00
CA GLU A 96 -4.99 12.53 0.61
C GLU A 96 -3.48 12.78 0.50
N LEU A 97 -2.66 11.76 0.78
CA LEU A 97 -1.21 11.85 0.64
C LEU A 97 -0.81 12.10 -0.82
N ARG A 98 -1.44 11.41 -1.79
CA ARG A 98 -1.20 11.62 -3.22
C ARG A 98 -1.54 13.04 -3.64
N VAL A 99 -2.66 13.59 -3.18
CA VAL A 99 -3.05 14.98 -3.44
C VAL A 99 -2.00 15.93 -2.88
N GLN A 100 -1.58 15.78 -1.64
CA GLN A 100 -0.54 16.63 -1.03
C GLN A 100 0.76 16.61 -1.85
N ILE A 101 1.22 15.42 -2.26
CA ILE A 101 2.41 15.26 -3.10
C ILE A 101 2.25 15.98 -4.44
N LEU A 102 1.09 15.83 -5.10
CA LEU A 102 0.83 16.46 -6.39
C LEU A 102 0.80 17.99 -6.27
N LEU A 103 0.26 18.53 -5.18
CA LEU A 103 0.29 19.98 -4.94
C LEU A 103 1.72 20.50 -4.70
N VAL A 104 2.55 19.76 -3.97
CA VAL A 104 3.99 20.09 -3.82
C VAL A 104 4.70 20.11 -5.18
N LEU A 105 4.29 19.24 -6.11
CA LEU A 105 4.81 19.18 -7.48
C LEU A 105 4.19 20.21 -8.43
N GLY A 106 3.24 21.05 -7.98
CA GLY A 106 2.52 21.99 -8.84
C GLY A 106 1.56 21.33 -9.85
N ARG A 107 1.18 20.07 -9.62
CA ARG A 107 0.33 19.25 -10.51
C ARG A 107 -1.13 19.24 -10.02
N GLU A 108 -1.75 20.41 -9.97
CA GLU A 108 -3.10 20.58 -9.40
C GLU A 108 -4.19 19.85 -10.20
N ASP A 109 -4.10 19.83 -11.52
CA ASP A 109 -5.06 19.11 -12.36
C ASP A 109 -5.02 17.59 -12.11
N ASP A 110 -3.83 17.02 -11.95
CA ASP A 110 -3.68 15.60 -11.60
C ASP A 110 -4.21 15.29 -10.20
N ALA A 111 -4.09 16.24 -9.27
CA ALA A 111 -4.65 16.12 -7.93
C ALA A 111 -6.19 16.10 -7.98
N LEU A 112 -6.80 16.93 -8.83
CA LEU A 112 -8.24 16.93 -9.07
C LEU A 112 -8.71 15.59 -9.67
N VAL A 113 -8.05 15.12 -10.73
CA VAL A 113 -8.36 13.81 -11.35
C VAL A 113 -8.30 12.70 -10.31
N SER A 114 -7.26 12.67 -9.48
CA SER A 114 -7.12 11.67 -8.41
C SER A 114 -8.26 11.73 -7.38
N LEU A 115 -8.83 12.91 -7.11
CA LEU A 115 -9.96 13.07 -6.19
C LEU A 115 -11.27 12.65 -6.84
N GLU A 116 -11.45 12.90 -8.14
CA GLU A 116 -12.64 12.45 -8.87
C GLU A 116 -12.70 10.92 -8.96
N GLU A 117 -11.57 10.26 -9.28
CA GLU A 117 -11.45 8.80 -9.22
C GLU A 117 -11.74 8.26 -7.82
N ALA A 118 -11.28 8.97 -6.77
CA ALA A 118 -11.55 8.57 -5.40
C ALA A 118 -13.04 8.70 -5.03
N ARG A 119 -13.76 9.69 -5.59
CA ARG A 119 -15.19 9.90 -5.35
C ARG A 119 -16.04 8.73 -5.82
N GLU A 120 -15.64 8.02 -6.87
CA GLU A 120 -16.33 6.81 -7.33
C GLU A 120 -16.27 5.68 -6.30
N LYS A 121 -15.13 5.52 -5.62
CA LYS A 121 -14.91 4.46 -4.62
C LYS A 121 -15.29 4.87 -3.20
N LEU A 122 -15.33 6.17 -2.92
CA LEU A 122 -15.69 6.76 -1.63
C LEU A 122 -16.86 7.74 -1.81
N PRO A 123 -18.07 7.25 -2.16
CA PRO A 123 -19.22 8.11 -2.34
C PRO A 123 -19.55 8.83 -1.02
N ASN A 124 -19.89 10.12 -1.11
CA ASN A 124 -20.23 10.98 0.03
C ASN A 124 -19.12 11.17 1.08
N ASN A 125 -17.85 10.93 0.72
CA ASN A 125 -16.75 11.18 1.63
C ASN A 125 -16.50 12.69 1.83
N PRO A 126 -16.64 13.22 3.06
CA PRO A 126 -16.53 14.66 3.32
C PRO A 126 -15.10 15.19 3.14
N THR A 127 -14.08 14.34 3.26
CA THR A 127 -12.69 14.76 3.06
C THR A 127 -12.38 14.94 1.59
N VAL A 128 -12.78 13.98 0.74
CA VAL A 128 -12.64 14.10 -0.72
C VAL A 128 -13.40 15.32 -1.23
N ALA A 129 -14.65 15.52 -0.78
CA ALA A 129 -15.45 16.69 -1.17
C ALA A 129 -14.78 18.02 -0.79
N ARG A 130 -14.23 18.12 0.43
CA ARG A 130 -13.50 19.33 0.88
C ARG A 130 -12.27 19.62 0.02
N TRP A 131 -11.51 18.59 -0.33
CA TRP A 131 -10.34 18.74 -1.21
C TRP A 131 -10.73 19.23 -2.60
N ILE A 132 -11.75 18.63 -3.22
CA ILE A 132 -12.26 19.05 -4.54
C ILE A 132 -12.67 20.53 -4.49
N SER A 133 -13.52 20.91 -3.54
CA SER A 133 -13.98 22.30 -3.40
C SER A 133 -12.84 23.28 -3.13
N ARG A 134 -11.75 22.86 -2.48
CA ARG A 134 -10.57 23.69 -2.26
C ARG A 134 -9.80 23.93 -3.56
N LEU A 135 -9.58 22.88 -4.35
CA LEU A 135 -8.83 22.98 -5.61
C LEU A 135 -9.61 23.73 -6.68
N GLU A 136 -10.92 23.49 -6.79
CA GLU A 136 -11.78 24.22 -7.74
C GLU A 136 -11.83 25.73 -7.45
N LYS A 137 -11.81 26.14 -6.17
CA LYS A 137 -11.77 27.55 -5.79
C LYS A 137 -10.44 28.23 -6.11
N ASN A 138 -9.35 27.48 -6.10
CA ASN A 138 -8.01 27.99 -6.38
C ASN A 138 -7.71 28.03 -7.88
N LYS A 139 -8.53 27.40 -8.72
CA LYS A 139 -8.37 27.46 -10.17
C LYS A 139 -8.58 28.90 -10.64
N PRO A 140 -7.62 29.51 -11.36
CA PRO A 140 -7.81 30.86 -11.88
C PRO A 140 -9.03 30.86 -12.80
N ARG A 141 -10.01 31.71 -12.49
CA ARG A 141 -11.15 31.98 -13.37
C ARG A 141 -10.62 32.69 -14.62
N GLY A 142 -10.21 31.94 -15.63
CA GLY A 142 -9.76 32.54 -16.88
C GLY A 142 -9.07 31.54 -17.78
N GLU A 143 -9.85 30.84 -18.58
CA GLU A 143 -9.67 30.78 -20.04
C GLU A 143 -11.04 30.41 -20.61
N ALA A 144 -11.70 31.43 -21.16
CA ALA A 144 -12.96 31.37 -21.88
C ALA A 144 -12.67 31.46 -23.38
#